data_AF-A0A924NYE6-F1
#
_entry.id   AF-A0A924NYE6-F1
#
_cell.length_a   1.000
_cell.length_b   1.000
_cell.length_c   1.000
_cell.angle_alpha   90.00
_cell.angle_beta   90.00
_cell.angle_gamma   90.00
#
_symmetry.space_group_name_H-M   'P 1'
#
loop_
_entity.id
_entity.type
_entity.pdbx_description
1 polymer ?
#
loop_
_entity_poly.entity_id
_entity_poly.type
_entity_poly.pdbx_seq_one_letter_code
_entity_poly.pdbx_strand_id
1 'polypeptide(L)'
;MFDTYLRLAALLLVAWLFGGMLLFSAGFAAFLFKHLPPAEARMLIRKVFPSFYLFVIFSSGLAMVLFWSSDSFNAALMALVMLTTVAGRQLLMPSINQATDSGLRKRFIWLHGFSVVLTLGHIVTAAVVLSRAVN
;
A
#
# COMPACT_ATOMS: atom_id res chain seq x y z
N MET A 1 -3.74 -11.30 -29.25
CA MET A 1 -5.08 -11.17 -28.62
C MET A 1 -5.00 -11.43 -27.11
N PHE A 2 -4.42 -12.57 -26.68
CA PHE A 2 -4.19 -12.87 -25.25
C PHE A 2 -3.34 -11.81 -24.53
N ASP A 3 -2.25 -11.34 -25.14
CA ASP A 3 -1.38 -10.32 -24.54
C ASP A 3 -2.09 -8.99 -24.28
N THR A 4 -3.05 -8.63 -25.15
CA THR A 4 -3.89 -7.45 -24.97
C THR A 4 -4.75 -7.57 -23.72
N TYR A 5 -5.36 -8.74 -23.49
CA TYR A 5 -6.16 -8.98 -22.29
C TYR A 5 -5.32 -8.98 -21.02
N LEU A 6 -4.10 -9.54 -21.06
CA LEU A 6 -3.17 -9.48 -19.91
C LEU A 6 -2.76 -8.04 -19.58
N ARG A 7 -2.45 -7.23 -20.58
CA ARG A 7 -2.11 -5.82 -20.38
C ARG A 7 -3.28 -5.02 -19.81
N LEU A 8 -4.49 -5.23 -20.31
CA LEU A 8 -5.70 -4.59 -19.78
C LEU A 8 -5.97 -5.02 -18.34
N ALA A 9 -5.82 -6.31 -18.03
CA ALA A 9 -5.95 -6.81 -16.66
C ALA A 9 -4.91 -6.18 -15.72
N ALA A 10 -3.66 -6.06 -16.17
CA ALA A 10 -2.60 -5.41 -15.41
C ALA A 10 -2.93 -3.93 -15.15
N LEU A 11 -3.35 -3.19 -16.19
CA LEU A 11 -3.73 -1.78 -16.09
C LEU A 11 -4.88 -1.57 -15.09
N LEU A 12 -5.96 -2.35 -15.19
CA LEU A 12 -7.09 -2.28 -14.28
C LEU A 12 -6.69 -2.62 -12.84
N LEU A 13 -5.82 -3.61 -12.67
CA LEU A 13 -5.32 -4.03 -11.35
C LEU A 13 -4.42 -2.97 -10.71
N VAL A 14 -3.55 -2.31 -11.47
CA VAL A 14 -2.74 -1.20 -10.93
C VAL A 14 -3.63 0.02 -10.64
N ALA A 15 -4.66 0.27 -11.44
CA ALA A 15 -5.62 1.35 -11.18
C ALA A 15 -6.40 1.11 -9.88
N TRP A 16 -6.84 -0.13 -9.67
CA TRP A 16 -7.43 -0.60 -8.42
C TRP A 16 -6.50 -0.41 -7.23
N LEU A 17 -5.24 -0.84 -7.35
CA LEU A 17 -4.22 -0.68 -6.31
C LEU A 17 -3.97 0.82 -5.98
N PHE A 18 -3.77 1.65 -7.00
CA PHE A 18 -3.54 3.08 -6.87
C PHE A 18 -4.70 3.78 -6.17
N GLY A 19 -5.93 3.57 -6.67
CA GLY A 19 -7.14 4.15 -6.09
C GLY A 19 -7.39 3.69 -4.66
N GLY A 20 -7.19 2.39 -4.37
CA GLY A 20 -7.36 1.85 -3.02
C GLY A 20 -6.36 2.43 -2.01
N MET A 21 -5.09 2.57 -2.39
CA MET A 21 -4.08 3.19 -1.53
C MET A 21 -4.35 4.69 -1.30
N LEU A 22 -4.80 5.43 -2.33
CA LEU A 22 -5.19 6.83 -2.19
C LEU A 22 -6.40 6.98 -1.26
N LEU A 23 -7.46 6.20 -1.47
CA LEU A 23 -8.66 6.26 -0.62
C LEU A 23 -8.32 5.97 0.84
N PHE A 24 -7.48 4.96 1.08
CA PHE A 24 -7.05 4.60 2.42
C PHE A 24 -6.19 5.70 3.07
N SER A 25 -5.20 6.22 2.34
CA SER A 25 -4.22 7.17 2.88
C SER A 25 -4.78 8.58 3.04
N ALA A 26 -5.56 9.08 2.07
CA ALA A 26 -6.10 10.43 2.08
C ALA A 26 -7.49 10.52 2.73
N GLY A 27 -8.33 9.48 2.58
CA GLY A 27 -9.73 9.53 2.99
C GLY A 27 -10.01 8.80 4.30
N PHE A 28 -9.63 7.53 4.40
CA PHE A 28 -10.11 6.66 5.47
C PHE A 28 -9.66 7.09 6.88
N ALA A 29 -8.37 7.36 7.06
CA ALA A 29 -7.86 7.77 8.37
C ALA A 29 -8.46 9.12 8.83
N ALA A 30 -8.51 10.10 7.94
CA ALA A 30 -9.11 11.40 8.21
C ALA A 30 -10.61 11.28 8.54
N PHE A 31 -11.33 10.44 7.81
CA PHE A 31 -12.74 10.16 8.05
C PHE A 31 -12.97 9.56 9.45
N LEU A 32 -12.17 8.59 9.87
CA LEU A 32 -12.30 7.98 11.20
C LEU A 32 -12.02 8.98 12.33
N PHE A 33 -10.95 9.76 12.23
CA PHE A 33 -10.64 10.77 13.25
C PHE A 33 -11.66 11.92 13.29
N LYS A 34 -12.39 12.17 12.20
CA LYS A 34 -13.47 13.16 12.16
C LYS A 34 -14.75 12.69 12.88
N HIS A 35 -15.06 11.39 12.85
CA HIS A 35 -16.36 10.88 13.30
C HIS A 35 -16.31 9.97 14.53
N LEU A 36 -15.13 9.55 14.99
CA LEU A 36 -14.97 8.70 16.16
C LEU A 36 -14.06 9.35 17.22
N PRO A 37 -14.27 9.04 18.51
CA PRO A 37 -13.30 9.36 19.55
C PRO A 37 -11.90 8.84 19.19
N PRO A 38 -10.80 9.56 19.53
CA PRO A 38 -9.45 9.18 19.11
C PRO A 38 -9.04 7.75 19.49
N ALA A 39 -9.51 7.24 20.64
CA ALA A 39 -9.22 5.88 21.08
C ALA A 39 -9.88 4.82 20.18
N GLU A 40 -11.15 5.03 19.82
CA GLU A 40 -11.90 4.14 18.93
C GLU A 40 -11.37 4.19 17.50
N ALA A 41 -11.06 5.39 16.98
CA ALA A 41 -10.44 5.56 15.67
C ALA A 41 -9.12 4.78 15.57
N ARG A 42 -8.23 4.92 16.56
CA ARG A 42 -6.96 4.19 16.60
C ARG A 42 -7.16 2.67 16.67
N MET A 43 -8.12 2.20 17.46
CA MET A 43 -8.43 0.78 17.56
C MET A 43 -8.90 0.20 16.22
N LEU A 44 -9.81 0.92 15.54
CA LEU A 44 -10.32 0.50 14.24
C LEU A 44 -9.22 0.51 13.17
N ILE A 45 -8.39 1.55 13.15
CA ILE A 45 -7.23 1.64 12.26
C ILE A 45 -6.30 0.42 12.43
N ARG A 46 -5.96 0.05 13.67
CA ARG A 46 -5.14 -1.15 13.95
C ARG A 46 -5.75 -2.44 13.42
N LYS A 47 -7.08 -2.57 13.46
CA LYS A 47 -7.79 -3.75 12.95
C LYS A 47 -7.86 -3.79 11.42
N VAL A 48 -7.90 -2.63 10.76
CA VAL A 48 -8.02 -2.54 9.30
C VAL A 48 -6.67 -2.68 8.59
N PHE A 49 -5.58 -2.22 9.21
CA PHE A 49 -4.24 -2.28 8.61
C PHE A 49 -3.85 -3.66 8.07
N PRO A 50 -4.03 -4.80 8.77
CA PRO A 50 -3.63 -6.11 8.25
C PRO A 50 -4.30 -6.43 6.90
N SER A 51 -5.59 -6.12 6.77
CA SER A 51 -6.34 -6.30 5.52
C SER A 51 -5.86 -5.34 4.43
N PHE A 52 -5.55 -4.09 4.78
CA PHE A 52 -4.97 -3.12 3.84
C PHE A 52 -3.60 -3.58 3.30
N TYR A 53 -2.70 -4.06 4.18
CA TYR A 53 -1.42 -4.61 3.75
C TYR A 53 -1.60 -5.82 2.83
N LEU A 54 -2.54 -6.73 3.13
CA LEU A 54 -2.84 -7.87 2.27
C LEU A 54 -3.35 -7.42 0.90
N PHE A 55 -4.26 -6.44 0.85
CA PHE A 55 -4.73 -5.83 -0.38
C PHE A 55 -3.56 -5.35 -1.24
N VAL A 56 -2.65 -4.56 -0.66
CA VAL A 56 -1.49 -4.03 -1.41
C VAL A 56 -0.57 -5.17 -1.87
N ILE A 57 -0.26 -6.15 -1.01
CA ILE A 57 0.61 -7.29 -1.33
C ILE A 57 0.03 -8.10 -2.50
N PHE A 58 -1.24 -8.48 -2.42
CA PHE A 58 -1.85 -9.33 -3.45
C PHE A 58 -2.04 -8.59 -4.77
N SER A 59 -2.51 -7.33 -4.73
CA SER A 59 -2.70 -6.56 -5.95
C SER A 59 -1.38 -6.25 -6.65
N SER A 60 -0.33 -5.86 -5.91
CA SER A 60 1.00 -5.62 -6.50
C SER A 60 1.67 -6.92 -6.96
N GLY A 61 1.57 -8.01 -6.20
CA GLY A 61 2.11 -9.32 -6.60
C GLY A 61 1.46 -9.88 -7.86
N LEU A 62 0.14 -9.76 -7.98
CA LEU A 62 -0.56 -10.18 -9.20
C LEU A 62 -0.21 -9.27 -10.39
N ALA A 63 -0.09 -7.95 -10.18
CA ALA A 63 0.36 -7.04 -11.23
C ALA A 63 1.79 -7.35 -11.71
N MET A 64 2.70 -7.70 -10.78
CA MET A 64 4.05 -8.17 -11.10
C MET A 64 4.01 -9.38 -12.03
N VAL A 65 3.18 -10.39 -11.72
CA VAL A 65 3.04 -11.60 -12.55
C VAL A 65 2.50 -11.25 -13.95
N LEU A 66 1.49 -10.38 -14.03
CA LEU A 66 0.90 -9.99 -15.32
C LEU A 66 1.87 -9.20 -16.21
N PHE A 67 2.76 -8.40 -15.62
CA PHE A 67 3.80 -7.68 -16.36
C PHE A 67 5.04 -8.52 -16.67
N TRP A 68 5.25 -9.67 -16.00
CA TRP A 68 6.52 -10.40 -16.00
C TRP A 68 7.11 -10.67 -17.39
N SER A 69 6.27 -11.07 -18.35
CA SER A 69 6.69 -11.38 -19.72
C SER A 69 6.63 -10.19 -20.68
N SER A 70 5.95 -9.10 -20.32
CA SER A 70 5.60 -8.02 -21.25
C SER A 70 6.26 -6.68 -20.94
N ASP A 71 6.55 -6.38 -19.67
CA ASP A 71 7.28 -5.19 -19.22
C ASP A 71 8.00 -5.52 -17.90
N SER A 72 9.25 -5.95 -18.01
CA SER A 72 10.07 -6.33 -16.85
C SER A 72 10.33 -5.17 -15.89
N PHE A 73 10.30 -3.92 -16.37
CA PHE A 73 10.48 -2.75 -15.53
C PHE A 73 9.25 -2.50 -14.65
N ASN A 74 8.05 -2.52 -15.24
CA ASN A 74 6.81 -2.42 -14.47
C ASN A 74 6.64 -3.61 -13.51
N ALA A 75 7.04 -4.82 -13.94
CA ALA A 75 7.05 -5.99 -13.06
C ALA A 75 7.98 -5.78 -11.85
N ALA A 76 9.20 -5.25 -12.06
CA ALA A 76 10.15 -4.96 -10.98
C ALA A 76 9.63 -3.91 -10.00
N LEU A 77 8.97 -2.84 -10.49
CA LEU A 77 8.35 -1.83 -9.64
C LEU A 77 7.21 -2.42 -8.79
N MET A 78 6.37 -3.28 -9.37
CA MET A 78 5.30 -3.96 -8.63
C MET A 78 5.86 -4.97 -7.62
N ALA A 79 6.95 -5.66 -7.94
CA ALA A 79 7.67 -6.51 -7.00
C ALA A 79 8.25 -5.70 -5.82
N LEU A 80 8.83 -4.53 -6.08
CA LEU A 80 9.34 -3.63 -5.05
C LEU A 80 8.23 -3.21 -4.08
N VAL A 81 7.07 -2.80 -4.61
CA VAL A 81 5.89 -2.47 -3.80
C VAL A 81 5.51 -3.68 -2.94
N MET A 82 5.29 -4.86 -3.56
CA MET A 82 4.91 -6.08 -2.85
C MET A 82 5.87 -6.41 -1.70
N LEU A 83 7.17 -6.50 -1.97
CA LEU A 83 8.18 -6.93 -1.00
C LEU A 83 8.34 -5.93 0.14
N THR A 84 8.34 -4.63 -0.17
CA THR A 84 8.43 -3.59 0.87
C THR A 84 7.15 -3.50 1.69
N THR A 85 5.98 -3.79 1.11
CA THR A 85 4.72 -3.92 1.85
C THR A 85 4.71 -5.16 2.75
N VAL A 86 5.27 -6.30 2.32
CA VAL A 86 5.48 -7.47 3.18
C VAL A 86 6.37 -7.09 4.37
N ALA A 87 7.51 -6.44 4.13
CA ALA A 87 8.39 -5.97 5.19
C ALA A 87 7.70 -4.96 6.12
N GLY A 88 6.89 -4.05 5.55
CA GLY A 88 6.07 -3.11 6.32
C GLY A 88 5.08 -3.81 7.24
N ARG A 89 4.40 -4.85 6.76
CA ARG A 89 3.46 -5.64 7.54
C ARG A 89 4.14 -6.44 8.64
N GLN A 90 5.26 -7.10 8.35
CA GLN A 90 5.90 -8.05 9.26
C GLN A 90 6.84 -7.39 10.27
N LEU A 91 7.45 -6.25 9.93
CA LEU A 91 8.47 -5.61 10.76
C LEU A 91 8.00 -4.24 11.27
N LEU A 92 7.55 -3.37 10.37
CA LEU A 92 7.28 -1.98 10.70
C LEU A 92 6.00 -1.83 11.53
N MET A 93 4.90 -2.47 11.12
CA MET A 93 3.62 -2.39 11.83
C MET A 93 3.70 -2.92 13.28
N PRO A 94 4.29 -4.10 13.56
CA PRO A 94 4.50 -4.55 14.95
C PRO A 94 5.33 -3.57 15.76
N SER A 95 6.39 -3.00 15.16
CA SER A 95 7.25 -2.02 15.83
C SER A 95 6.51 -0.71 16.16
N ILE A 96 5.63 -0.24 15.28
CA ILE A 96 4.76 0.94 15.52
C ILE A 96 3.80 0.66 16.68
N ASN A 97 3.16 -0.51 16.67
CA ASN A 97 2.23 -0.90 17.72
C ASN A 97 2.94 -1.00 19.07
N GLN A 98 4.09 -1.68 19.13
CA GLN A 98 4.90 -1.77 20.35
C GLN A 98 5.32 -0.39 20.85
N ALA A 99 5.79 0.50 19.97
CA ALA A 99 6.17 1.86 20.38
C ALA A 99 4.99 2.65 20.96
N THR A 100 3.78 2.44 20.43
CA THR A 100 2.55 3.05 20.95
C THR A 100 2.18 2.47 22.31
N ASP A 101 2.17 1.14 22.43
CA ASP A 101 1.73 0.41 23.63
C ASP A 101 2.71 0.63 24.81
N SER A 102 4.00 0.83 24.52
CA SER A 102 5.02 1.18 25.51
C SER A 102 5.17 2.69 25.77
N GLY A 103 4.32 3.55 25.19
CA GLY A 103 4.38 5.00 25.40
C GLY A 103 5.63 5.70 24.81
N LEU A 104 6.36 5.04 23.91
CA LEU A 104 7.61 5.54 23.31
C LEU A 104 7.33 6.54 22.18
N ARG A 105 6.87 7.75 22.54
CA ARG A 105 6.38 8.76 21.60
C ARG A 105 7.37 9.11 20.47
N LYS A 106 8.65 9.31 20.77
CA LYS A 106 9.67 9.63 19.74
C LYS A 106 9.82 8.52 18.71
N ARG A 107 9.89 7.26 19.18
CA ARG A 107 10.01 6.07 18.32
C ARG A 107 8.76 5.88 17.47
N PHE A 108 7.57 6.09 18.05
CA PHE A 108 6.31 6.06 17.31
C PHE A 108 6.31 7.07 16.16
N ILE A 109 6.66 8.34 16.41
CA ILE A 109 6.66 9.39 15.38
C ILE A 109 7.58 9.00 14.20
N TRP A 110 8.79 8.53 14.50
CA TRP A 110 9.73 8.11 13.45
C TRP A 110 9.22 6.91 12.64
N LEU A 111 8.79 5.84 13.31
CA LEU A 111 8.33 4.63 12.62
C LEU A 111 7.04 4.89 11.83
N HIS A 112 6.10 5.63 12.41
CA HIS A 112 4.85 5.99 11.73
C HIS A 112 5.13 6.91 10.53
N GLY A 113 5.95 7.95 10.70
CA GLY A 113 6.34 8.84 9.61
C GLY A 113 7.00 8.08 8.45
N PHE A 114 7.93 7.16 8.76
CA PHE A 114 8.52 6.28 7.76
C PHE A 114 7.47 5.44 7.02
N SER A 115 6.50 4.85 7.74
CA SER A 115 5.42 4.07 7.10
C SER A 115 4.55 4.91 6.16
N VAL A 116 4.31 6.18 6.51
CA VAL A 116 3.53 7.11 5.69
C VAL A 116 4.30 7.43 4.41
N VAL A 117 5.58 7.80 4.53
CA VAL A 117 6.44 8.07 3.36
C VAL A 117 6.55 6.85 2.45
N LEU A 118 6.69 5.65 3.02
CA LEU A 118 6.72 4.40 2.26
C LEU A 118 5.42 4.21 1.45
N THR A 119 4.26 4.42 2.09
CA THR A 119 2.95 4.26 1.43
C THR A 119 2.74 5.31 0.35
N LEU A 120 3.14 6.57 0.57
CA LEU A 120 3.12 7.61 -0.46
C LEU A 120 4.04 7.26 -1.64
N GLY A 121 5.21 6.69 -1.36
CA GLY A 121 6.11 6.15 -2.38
C GLY A 121 5.47 5.05 -3.21
N HIS A 122 4.70 4.14 -2.60
CA HIS A 122 3.94 3.11 -3.32
C HIS A 122 2.85 3.71 -4.21
N ILE A 123 2.14 4.73 -3.75
CA ILE A 123 1.14 5.46 -4.55
C ILE A 123 1.78 6.09 -5.79
N VAL A 124 2.90 6.79 -5.61
CA VAL A 124 3.65 7.39 -6.73
C VAL A 124 4.15 6.30 -7.69
N THR A 125 4.68 5.19 -7.16
CA THR A 125 5.15 4.07 -7.98
C THR A 125 4.01 3.46 -8.81
N ALA A 126 2.83 3.26 -8.21
CA ALA A 126 1.65 2.78 -8.93
C ALA A 126 1.19 3.77 -10.02
N ALA A 127 1.25 5.08 -9.74
CA ALA A 127 0.95 6.10 -10.74
C ALA A 127 1.93 6.09 -11.93
N VAL A 128 3.22 5.91 -11.66
CA VAL A 128 4.25 5.76 -12.71
C VAL A 128 3.97 4.53 -13.56
N VAL A 129 3.68 3.38 -12.94
CA VAL A 129 3.34 2.15 -13.68
C VAL A 129 2.08 2.34 -14.51
N LEU A 130 1.04 3.00 -13.99
CA LEU A 130 -0.16 3.34 -14.75
C LEU A 130 0.13 4.20 -15.97
N SER A 131 0.91 5.27 -15.79
CA SER A 131 1.26 6.17 -16.90
C SER A 131 2.02 5.43 -18.01
N ARG A 132 2.89 4.49 -17.65
CA ARG A 132 3.63 3.66 -18.59
C ARG A 132 2.77 2.58 -19.25
N ALA A 133 1.77 2.04 -18.54
CA ALA A 133 0.92 0.98 -19.06
C ALA A 133 -0.12 1.48 -20.08
N VAL A 134 -0.41 2.78 -20.10
CA VAL A 134 -1.36 3.42 -21.04
C VAL A 134 -0.66 3.92 -22.32
N ASN A 135 0.64 4.22 -22.24
CA ASN A 135 1.47 4.67 -23.37
C ASN A 135 2.01 3.49 -24.18
#